data_AF-X1HL21-F1
#
_entry.id   AF-X1HL21-F1
#
_cell.length_a   1.000
_cell.length_b   1.000
_cell.length_c   1.000
_cell.angle_alpha   90.00
_cell.angle_beta   90.00
_cell.angle_gamma   90.00
#
_symmetry.space_group_name_H-M   'P 1'
#
loop_
_entity.id
_entity.type
_entity.pdbx_description
1 polymer ?
#
loop_
_entity_poly.entity_id
_entity_poly.type
_entity_poly.pdbx_seq_one_letter_code
_entity_poly.pdbx_strand_id
1 'polypeptide(L)'
;VMGGLDVEMPRAKYYGRKLEKAVKQGKVSLKLIEDSAKRIIRTVLRFTTKEDSQNYDPTLIGCDEHVLLARKVAEKSMVLLKNQGKILPFTSKEVDTLAVIGPLADLKNTGDHGSSHVRQKNIITPLNGLENRFGDKVKIIHNDGSDLEVAQQIAQSVDVVVLMVGYTYKDEGEYIPHISKGLGDRINLGLRENEIKLINAVSKVNQKCVVVLIGGSAILMEEWRTRVPAILMAWYSVWKEETL
;
A
#
# COMPACT_ATOMS: atom_id res chain seq x y z
N VAL A 1 -6.12 -11.27 33.84
CA VAL A 1 -6.56 -10.02 34.48
C VAL A 1 -5.50 -9.46 35.42
N MET A 2 -4.75 -10.31 36.15
CA MET A 2 -3.67 -9.86 37.04
C MET A 2 -2.55 -9.09 36.32
N GLY A 3 -2.27 -9.40 35.06
CA GLY A 3 -1.33 -8.64 34.21
C GLY A 3 -1.93 -7.39 33.55
N GLY A 4 -3.11 -6.93 33.97
CA GLY A 4 -3.74 -5.70 33.47
C GLY A 4 -4.57 -5.84 32.18
N LEU A 5 -4.62 -7.02 31.56
CA LEU A 5 -5.48 -7.25 30.39
C LEU A 5 -6.97 -7.30 30.80
N ASP A 6 -7.77 -6.37 30.28
CA ASP A 6 -9.20 -6.24 30.60
C ASP A 6 -10.12 -7.06 29.68
N VAL A 7 -9.78 -7.19 28.39
CA VAL A 7 -10.59 -7.87 27.36
C VAL A 7 -9.77 -8.97 26.69
N GLU A 8 -10.35 -10.16 26.56
CA GLU A 8 -9.77 -11.25 25.79
C GLU A 8 -10.37 -11.29 24.38
N MET A 9 -9.50 -11.32 23.36
CA MET A 9 -9.87 -11.37 21.95
C MET A 9 -9.19 -12.57 21.27
N PRO A 10 -9.76 -13.11 20.17
CA PRO A 10 -11.10 -12.81 19.64
C PRO A 10 -12.21 -13.60 20.35
N ARG A 11 -11.86 -14.52 21.26
CA ARG A 11 -12.80 -15.42 21.95
C ARG A 11 -12.43 -15.55 23.43
N ALA A 12 -13.43 -15.75 24.27
CA ALA A 12 -13.26 -15.92 25.72
C ALA A 12 -12.70 -17.33 26.12
N LYS A 13 -11.50 -17.68 25.65
CA LYS A 13 -10.85 -18.97 25.93
C LYS A 13 -10.39 -19.09 27.40
N TYR A 14 -9.99 -17.98 28.01
CA TYR A 14 -9.50 -17.92 29.40
C TYR A 14 -10.42 -17.10 30.30
N TYR A 15 -11.05 -16.03 29.79
CA TYR A 15 -11.88 -15.09 30.55
C TYR A 15 -13.34 -15.50 30.66
N GLY A 16 -13.73 -16.64 30.06
CA GLY A 16 -15.00 -17.30 30.35
C GLY A 16 -14.95 -18.14 31.63
N ARG A 17 -15.42 -19.40 31.55
CA ARG A 17 -15.54 -20.32 32.69
C ARG A 17 -14.27 -20.51 33.53
N LYS A 18 -13.08 -20.39 32.91
CA LYS A 18 -11.79 -20.56 33.61
C LYS A 18 -11.54 -19.42 34.59
N LEU A 19 -11.77 -18.18 34.18
CA LEU A 19 -11.63 -17.01 35.04
C LEU A 19 -12.68 -17.00 36.16
N GLU A 20 -13.93 -17.35 35.85
CA GLU A 20 -14.99 -17.50 36.84
C GLU A 20 -14.59 -18.52 37.94
N LYS A 21 -14.11 -19.70 37.53
CA LYS A 21 -13.60 -20.72 38.46
C LYS A 21 -12.43 -20.20 39.29
N ALA A 22 -11.50 -19.45 38.69
CA ALA A 22 -10.36 -18.89 39.40
C ALA A 22 -10.79 -17.87 40.48
N VAL A 23 -11.82 -17.07 40.21
CA VAL A 23 -12.41 -16.14 41.19
C VAL A 23 -13.09 -16.92 42.32
N LYS A 24 -13.92 -17.92 42.00
CA LYS A 24 -14.58 -18.79 42.99
C LYS A 24 -13.58 -19.52 43.90
N GLN A 25 -12.39 -19.84 43.38
CA GLN A 25 -11.30 -20.47 44.13
C GLN A 25 -10.40 -19.48 44.90
N GLY A 26 -10.68 -18.18 44.86
CA GLY A 26 -9.86 -17.15 45.50
C GLY A 26 -8.50 -16.89 44.83
N LYS A 27 -8.23 -17.51 43.67
CA LYS A 27 -6.98 -17.33 42.92
C LYS A 27 -6.93 -15.98 42.19
N VAL A 28 -8.08 -15.39 41.93
CA VAL A 28 -8.23 -14.06 41.35
C VAL A 28 -9.22 -13.29 42.21
N SER A 29 -8.83 -12.09 42.67
CA SER A 29 -9.73 -11.24 43.44
C SER A 29 -10.91 -10.75 42.59
N LEU A 30 -12.12 -10.80 43.14
CA LEU A 30 -13.31 -10.23 42.49
C LEU A 30 -13.12 -8.72 42.19
N LYS A 31 -12.43 -7.99 43.09
CA LYS A 31 -12.13 -6.57 42.90
C LYS A 31 -11.38 -6.30 41.58
N LEU A 32 -10.47 -7.18 41.18
CA LEU A 32 -9.76 -7.04 39.90
C LEU A 32 -10.71 -7.15 38.70
N ILE A 33 -11.73 -8.02 38.79
CA ILE A 33 -12.77 -8.15 37.76
C ILE A 33 -13.63 -6.89 37.71
N GLU A 34 -14.04 -6.38 38.88
CA GLU A 34 -14.82 -5.16 38.98
C GLU A 34 -14.07 -3.96 38.42
N ASP A 35 -12.77 -3.84 38.70
CA ASP A 35 -11.94 -2.75 38.19
C ASP A 35 -11.79 -2.81 36.66
N SER A 36 -11.59 -4.00 36.09
CA SER A 36 -11.59 -4.21 34.63
C SER A 36 -12.95 -3.87 34.01
N ALA A 37 -14.05 -4.33 34.60
CA ALA A 37 -15.41 -4.03 34.12
C ALA A 37 -15.70 -2.52 34.17
N LYS A 38 -15.30 -1.83 35.24
CA LYS A 38 -15.44 -0.37 35.37
C LYS A 38 -14.68 0.39 34.28
N ARG A 39 -13.49 -0.07 33.87
CA ARG A 39 -12.74 0.54 32.76
C ARG A 39 -13.50 0.42 31.44
N ILE A 40 -14.04 -0.76 31.15
CA ILE A 40 -14.82 -1.01 29.94
C ILE A 40 -16.10 -0.16 29.95
N ILE A 41 -16.87 -0.20 31.03
CA ILE A 41 -18.13 0.55 31.17
C ILE A 41 -17.87 2.06 31.08
N ARG A 42 -16.81 2.58 31.71
CA ARG A 42 -16.43 4.00 31.60
C ARG A 42 -16.19 4.40 30.15
N THR A 43 -15.50 3.57 29.38
CA THR A 43 -15.27 3.81 27.96
C THR A 43 -16.58 3.79 27.18
N VAL A 44 -17.44 2.78 27.39
CA VAL A 44 -18.76 2.72 26.75
C VAL A 44 -19.56 3.98 27.04
N LEU A 45 -19.72 4.34 28.32
CA LEU A 45 -20.47 5.53 28.73
C LEU A 45 -19.88 6.80 28.09
N ARG A 46 -18.55 6.97 28.08
CA ARG A 46 -17.89 8.14 27.48
C ARG A 46 -18.31 8.37 26.02
N PHE A 47 -18.51 7.30 25.25
CA PHE A 47 -18.86 7.40 23.84
C PHE A 47 -20.37 7.31 23.58
N THR A 48 -21.14 6.60 24.41
CA THR A 48 -22.60 6.44 24.19
C THR A 48 -23.44 7.53 24.85
N THR A 49 -22.94 8.22 25.87
CA THR A 49 -23.67 9.34 26.51
C THR A 49 -23.26 10.70 25.98
N LYS A 50 -22.25 10.77 25.12
CA LYS A 50 -21.88 12.01 24.46
C LYS A 50 -22.88 12.26 23.33
N GLU A 51 -23.43 13.45 23.26
CA GLU A 51 -24.24 13.86 22.12
C GLU A 51 -23.37 13.84 20.86
N ASP A 52 -23.80 13.06 19.87
CA ASP A 52 -23.21 13.02 18.54
C ASP A 52 -24.21 13.64 17.58
N SER A 53 -23.92 14.87 17.17
CA SER A 53 -24.77 15.63 16.26
C SER A 53 -24.63 15.18 14.81
N GLN A 54 -23.70 14.27 14.50
CA GLN A 54 -23.45 13.81 13.14
C GLN A 54 -24.43 12.70 12.74
N ASN A 55 -25.02 12.86 11.55
CA ASN A 55 -25.74 11.78 10.89
C ASN A 55 -24.76 10.98 10.01
N TYR A 56 -24.77 9.65 10.15
CA TYR A 56 -23.87 8.75 9.42
C TYR A 56 -24.59 8.11 8.23
N ASP A 57 -24.94 8.93 7.25
CA ASP A 57 -25.59 8.45 6.03
C ASP A 57 -24.63 7.55 5.21
N PRO A 58 -25.09 6.42 4.65
CA PRO A 58 -24.25 5.54 3.82
C PRO A 58 -23.56 6.24 2.64
N THR A 59 -24.08 7.37 2.16
CA THR A 59 -23.46 8.20 1.12
C THR A 59 -22.11 8.81 1.53
N LEU A 60 -21.81 8.88 2.83
CA LEU A 60 -20.50 9.31 3.33
C LEU A 60 -19.39 8.28 3.06
N ILE A 61 -19.74 7.02 2.80
CA ILE A 61 -18.77 5.96 2.53
C ILE A 61 -18.18 6.17 1.13
N GLY A 62 -16.92 6.62 1.10
CA GLY A 62 -16.20 6.88 -0.15
C GLY A 62 -16.74 8.08 -0.93
N CYS A 63 -17.33 9.06 -0.24
CA CYS A 63 -17.70 10.35 -0.83
C CYS A 63 -16.46 11.08 -1.39
N ASP A 64 -16.70 12.06 -2.27
CA ASP A 64 -15.60 12.72 -2.99
C ASP A 64 -14.65 13.46 -2.06
N GLU A 65 -15.13 14.01 -0.95
CA GLU A 65 -14.27 14.66 0.05
C GLU A 65 -13.24 13.67 0.64
N HIS A 66 -13.67 12.46 1.01
CA HIS A 66 -12.79 11.41 1.53
C HIS A 66 -11.82 10.91 0.45
N VAL A 67 -12.29 10.80 -0.80
CA VAL A 67 -11.44 10.42 -1.95
C VAL A 67 -10.36 11.47 -2.22
N LEU A 68 -10.74 12.75 -2.25
CA LEU A 68 -9.81 13.86 -2.47
C LEU A 68 -8.79 13.96 -1.33
N LEU A 69 -9.22 13.72 -0.09
CA LEU A 69 -8.30 13.64 1.05
C LEU A 69 -7.33 12.47 0.89
N ALA A 70 -7.79 11.28 0.49
CA ALA A 70 -6.93 10.12 0.25
C ALA A 70 -5.90 10.40 -0.86
N ARG A 71 -6.32 11.02 -1.97
CA ARG A 71 -5.42 11.48 -3.05
C ARG A 71 -4.36 12.43 -2.51
N LYS A 72 -4.77 13.46 -1.76
CA LYS A 72 -3.87 14.46 -1.16
C LYS A 72 -2.87 13.83 -0.20
N VAL A 73 -3.29 12.84 0.59
CA VAL A 73 -2.40 12.10 1.49
C VAL A 73 -1.40 11.27 0.68
N ALA A 74 -1.85 10.57 -0.37
CA ALA A 74 -0.97 9.81 -1.23
C ALA A 74 0.09 10.70 -1.90
N GLU A 75 -0.32 11.78 -2.56
CA GLU A 75 0.57 12.75 -3.22
C GLU A 75 1.60 13.33 -2.26
N LYS A 76 1.20 13.64 -1.01
CA LYS A 76 2.11 14.20 0.01
C LYS A 76 2.99 13.15 0.69
N SER A 77 2.69 11.87 0.54
CA SER A 77 3.46 10.78 1.15
C SER A 77 4.55 10.25 0.22
N MET A 78 4.46 10.49 -1.09
CA MET A 78 5.48 10.06 -2.04
C MET A 78 6.82 10.74 -1.77
N VAL A 79 7.90 9.98 -1.92
CA VAL A 79 9.27 10.47 -1.67
C VAL A 79 10.10 10.38 -2.94
N LEU A 80 10.56 11.52 -3.45
CA LEU A 80 11.52 11.57 -4.55
C LEU A 80 12.93 11.27 -4.01
N LEU A 81 13.41 10.05 -4.25
CA LEU A 81 14.69 9.56 -3.73
C LEU A 81 15.88 9.96 -4.62
N LYS A 82 15.65 10.05 -5.94
CA LYS A 82 16.68 10.41 -6.91
C LYS A 82 16.06 11.13 -8.10
N ASN A 83 16.72 12.16 -8.61
CA ASN A 83 16.32 12.86 -9.84
C ASN A 83 17.52 13.53 -10.53
N GLN A 84 18.36 12.72 -11.17
CA GLN A 84 19.51 13.20 -11.95
C GLN A 84 19.05 13.72 -13.31
N GLY A 85 19.66 14.82 -13.76
CA GLY A 85 19.32 15.44 -15.05
C GLY A 85 17.94 16.11 -15.09
N LYS A 86 17.25 16.25 -13.95
CA LYS A 86 15.90 16.84 -13.84
C LYS A 86 14.88 16.20 -14.78
N ILE A 87 14.91 14.87 -14.89
CA ILE A 87 13.98 14.12 -15.74
C ILE A 87 12.54 14.23 -15.21
N LEU A 88 12.38 14.31 -13.89
CA LEU A 88 11.10 14.63 -13.27
C LEU A 88 11.04 16.12 -12.87
N PRO A 89 9.89 16.78 -13.03
CA PRO A 89 8.70 16.30 -13.76
C PRO A 89 8.92 16.37 -15.27
N PHE A 90 8.40 15.39 -16.02
CA PHE A 90 8.25 15.53 -17.47
C PHE A 90 6.83 15.95 -17.82
N THR A 91 6.68 16.70 -18.91
CA THR A 91 5.38 17.22 -19.37
C THR A 91 5.08 16.77 -20.81
N SER A 92 3.81 16.86 -21.22
CA SER A 92 3.40 16.61 -22.61
C SER A 92 3.95 17.63 -23.63
N LYS A 93 4.81 18.56 -23.20
CA LYS A 93 5.55 19.46 -24.10
C LYS A 93 6.95 18.93 -24.42
N GLU A 94 7.43 17.97 -23.64
CA GLU A 94 8.80 17.45 -23.69
C GLU A 94 8.86 15.96 -24.07
N VAL A 95 7.71 15.29 -24.02
CA VAL A 95 7.54 13.85 -24.17
C VAL A 95 6.32 13.63 -25.05
N ASP A 96 6.52 12.92 -26.16
CA ASP A 96 5.44 12.49 -27.06
C ASP A 96 5.07 11.02 -26.80
N THR A 97 6.02 10.24 -26.29
CA THR A 97 5.89 8.81 -26.06
C THR A 97 6.39 8.38 -24.67
N LEU A 98 5.58 7.59 -23.98
CA LEU A 98 5.86 7.10 -22.63
C LEU A 98 5.64 5.60 -22.58
N ALA A 99 6.59 4.83 -22.05
CA ALA A 99 6.34 3.44 -21.69
C ALA A 99 6.12 3.30 -20.18
N VAL A 100 5.06 2.59 -19.79
CA VAL A 100 4.81 2.18 -18.40
C VAL A 100 5.03 0.67 -18.34
N ILE A 101 6.11 0.26 -17.69
CA ILE A 101 6.58 -1.14 -17.74
C ILE A 101 6.69 -1.72 -16.33
N GLY A 102 6.23 -2.94 -16.13
CA GLY A 102 6.49 -3.72 -14.92
C GLY A 102 5.24 -4.33 -14.29
N PRO A 103 5.41 -5.28 -13.36
CA PRO A 103 4.32 -6.10 -12.85
C PRO A 103 3.27 -5.31 -12.06
N LEU A 104 3.59 -4.10 -11.61
CA LEU A 104 2.70 -3.25 -10.83
C LEU A 104 2.08 -2.11 -11.66
N ALA A 105 2.35 -2.04 -12.97
CA ALA A 105 1.88 -0.95 -13.82
C ALA A 105 0.35 -0.88 -13.89
N ASP A 106 -0.30 -2.03 -14.13
CA ASP A 106 -1.76 -2.13 -14.18
C ASP A 106 -2.35 -3.00 -13.05
N LEU A 107 -1.65 -3.05 -11.90
CA LEU A 107 -2.13 -3.81 -10.74
C LEU A 107 -2.82 -2.88 -9.74
N LYS A 108 -4.06 -3.25 -9.35
CA LYS A 108 -4.78 -2.63 -8.23
C LYS A 108 -4.17 -3.07 -6.91
N ASN A 109 -3.09 -2.42 -6.51
CA ASN A 109 -2.26 -2.81 -5.37
C ASN A 109 -2.49 -1.88 -4.16
N THR A 110 -3.31 -2.34 -3.22
CA THR A 110 -3.65 -1.59 -1.99
C THR A 110 -2.83 -2.02 -0.77
N GLY A 111 -1.83 -2.88 -0.97
CA GLY A 111 -1.04 -3.45 0.12
C GLY A 111 -1.62 -4.77 0.61
N ASP A 112 -2.03 -4.82 1.86
CA ASP A 112 -2.35 -6.04 2.59
C ASP A 112 -3.77 -6.60 2.30
N HIS A 113 -3.90 -7.92 2.41
CA HIS A 113 -5.16 -8.65 2.28
C HIS A 113 -5.65 -9.27 3.61
N GLY A 114 -4.91 -9.05 4.71
CA GLY A 114 -5.25 -9.44 6.08
C GLY A 114 -6.22 -8.49 6.77
N SER A 115 -6.02 -8.27 8.07
CA SER A 115 -6.87 -7.44 8.93
C SER A 115 -6.90 -5.97 8.53
N SER A 116 -5.88 -5.50 7.80
CA SER A 116 -5.80 -4.12 7.31
C SER A 116 -6.35 -3.94 5.89
N HIS A 117 -6.89 -5.00 5.27
CA HIS A 117 -7.47 -4.95 3.93
C HIS A 117 -8.72 -4.08 3.89
N VAL A 118 -8.61 -2.93 3.22
CA VAL A 118 -9.75 -2.08 2.90
C VAL A 118 -10.22 -2.39 1.48
N ARG A 119 -11.53 -2.54 1.29
CA ARG A 119 -12.16 -2.76 -0.03
C ARG A 119 -12.78 -1.48 -0.54
N GLN A 120 -12.25 -0.96 -1.64
CA GLN A 120 -12.75 0.23 -2.32
C GLN A 120 -13.40 -0.16 -3.64
N LYS A 121 -14.46 0.56 -4.02
CA LYS A 121 -15.18 0.32 -5.29
C LYS A 121 -14.29 0.59 -6.50
N ASN A 122 -13.51 1.67 -6.46
CA ASN A 122 -12.70 2.14 -7.58
C ASN A 122 -11.26 2.36 -7.11
N ILE A 123 -10.32 1.60 -7.67
CA ILE A 123 -8.88 1.75 -7.47
C ILE A 123 -8.27 2.09 -8.83
N ILE A 124 -7.55 3.21 -8.90
CA ILE A 124 -6.81 3.64 -10.08
C ILE A 124 -5.43 2.99 -10.07
N THR A 125 -5.09 2.30 -11.14
CA THR A 125 -3.75 1.73 -11.32
C THR A 125 -2.78 2.83 -11.75
N PRO A 126 -1.47 2.66 -11.55
CA PRO A 126 -0.47 3.61 -12.04
C PRO A 126 -0.60 3.92 -13.53
N LEU A 127 -0.86 2.90 -14.36
CA LEU A 127 -1.14 3.06 -15.79
C LEU A 127 -2.33 3.99 -16.00
N ASN A 128 -3.49 3.68 -15.42
CA ASN A 128 -4.70 4.49 -15.56
C ASN A 128 -4.49 5.94 -15.08
N GLY A 129 -3.72 6.15 -14.00
CA GLY A 129 -3.42 7.49 -13.50
C GLY A 129 -2.57 8.31 -14.49
N LEU A 130 -1.62 7.67 -15.18
CA LEU A 130 -0.83 8.31 -16.23
C LEU A 130 -1.67 8.58 -17.49
N GLU A 131 -2.52 7.63 -17.88
CA GLU A 131 -3.47 7.80 -19.00
C GLU A 131 -4.44 8.96 -18.74
N ASN A 132 -5.04 9.04 -17.56
CA ASN A 132 -5.90 10.17 -17.19
C ASN A 132 -5.14 11.51 -17.20
N ARG A 133 -3.88 11.51 -16.73
CA ARG A 133 -3.07 12.73 -16.63
C ARG A 133 -2.65 13.29 -17.98
N PHE A 134 -2.31 12.42 -18.93
CA PHE A 134 -1.79 12.81 -20.24
C PHE A 134 -2.87 12.85 -21.33
N GLY A 135 -3.91 12.03 -21.22
CA GLY A 135 -4.92 11.83 -22.27
C GLY A 135 -4.25 11.54 -23.61
N ASP A 136 -4.80 12.11 -24.70
CA ASP A 136 -4.27 11.90 -26.05
C ASP A 136 -2.98 12.68 -26.36
N LYS A 137 -2.43 13.43 -25.38
CA LYS A 137 -1.26 14.29 -25.61
C LYS A 137 0.06 13.53 -25.60
N VAL A 138 0.09 12.33 -25.03
CA VAL A 138 1.27 11.46 -24.97
C VAL A 138 0.83 10.05 -25.30
N LYS A 139 1.51 9.41 -26.25
CA LYS A 139 1.26 7.99 -26.56
C LYS A 139 1.85 7.12 -25.45
N ILE A 140 0.97 6.46 -24.70
CA ILE A 140 1.37 5.53 -23.64
C ILE A 140 1.41 4.10 -24.18
N ILE A 141 2.51 3.40 -23.91
CA ILE A 141 2.69 1.98 -24.21
C ILE A 141 2.85 1.23 -22.89
N HIS A 142 1.99 0.25 -22.66
CA HIS A 142 2.05 -0.60 -21.47
C HIS A 142 2.71 -1.96 -21.79
N ASN A 143 3.51 -2.47 -20.86
CA ASN A 143 4.03 -3.83 -20.88
C ASN A 143 4.25 -4.34 -19.45
N ASP A 144 3.98 -5.62 -19.16
CA ASP A 144 4.13 -6.16 -17.80
C ASP A 144 5.59 -6.43 -17.39
N GLY A 145 6.54 -6.34 -18.33
CA GLY A 145 7.96 -6.56 -18.12
C GLY A 145 8.36 -8.03 -17.94
N SER A 146 7.47 -8.98 -18.25
CA SER A 146 7.76 -10.42 -18.16
C SER A 146 8.74 -10.91 -19.24
N ASP A 147 8.68 -10.31 -20.43
CA ASP A 147 9.63 -10.52 -21.52
C ASP A 147 10.61 -9.34 -21.61
N LEU A 148 11.88 -9.62 -21.30
CA LEU A 148 12.92 -8.60 -21.26
C LEU A 148 13.26 -8.05 -22.65
N GLU A 149 13.20 -8.88 -23.70
CA GLU A 149 13.54 -8.44 -25.06
C GLU A 149 12.47 -7.47 -25.57
N VAL A 150 11.20 -7.80 -25.36
CA VAL A 150 10.07 -6.93 -25.70
C VAL A 150 10.12 -5.63 -24.89
N ALA A 151 10.38 -5.71 -23.59
CA ALA A 151 10.51 -4.51 -22.74
C ALA A 151 11.65 -3.58 -23.22
N GLN A 152 12.78 -4.15 -23.65
CA GLN A 152 13.89 -3.37 -24.22
C GLN A 152 13.54 -2.73 -25.56
N GLN A 153 12.86 -3.45 -26.46
CA GLN A 153 12.43 -2.91 -27.75
C GLN A 153 11.46 -1.73 -27.55
N ILE A 154 10.48 -1.87 -26.65
CA ILE A 154 9.56 -0.79 -26.29
C ILE A 154 10.34 0.39 -25.73
N ALA A 155 11.25 0.13 -24.78
CA ALA A 155 12.05 1.17 -24.14
C ALA A 155 12.91 1.98 -25.13
N GLN A 156 13.42 1.35 -26.20
CA GLN A 156 14.16 2.05 -27.27
C GLN A 156 13.27 2.94 -28.13
N SER A 157 11.97 2.63 -28.21
CA SER A 157 11.01 3.29 -29.11
C SER A 157 10.31 4.51 -28.50
N VAL A 158 10.56 4.80 -27.21
CA VAL A 158 9.86 5.86 -26.46
C VAL A 158 10.82 6.90 -25.87
N ASP A 159 10.30 8.10 -25.59
CA ASP A 159 11.09 9.19 -25.00
C ASP A 159 11.42 8.95 -23.53
N VAL A 160 10.48 8.39 -22.76
CA VAL A 160 10.61 8.16 -21.31
C VAL A 160 10.05 6.79 -20.95
N VAL A 161 10.69 6.12 -19.99
CA VAL A 161 10.20 4.86 -19.41
C VAL A 161 9.94 5.04 -17.92
N VAL A 162 8.77 4.60 -17.45
CA VAL A 162 8.42 4.50 -16.03
C VAL A 162 8.29 3.04 -15.67
N LEU A 163 9.21 2.56 -14.82
CA LEU A 163 9.23 1.19 -14.30
C LEU A 163 8.44 1.12 -12.99
N MET A 164 7.40 0.29 -12.96
CA MET A 164 6.52 0.08 -11.81
C MET A 164 6.85 -1.27 -11.14
N VAL A 165 7.61 -1.22 -10.06
CA VAL A 165 8.19 -2.40 -9.40
C VAL A 165 8.03 -2.35 -7.88
N GLY A 166 8.13 -3.50 -7.22
CA GLY A 166 8.03 -3.61 -5.77
C GLY A 166 7.19 -4.79 -5.30
N TYR A 167 6.39 -4.56 -4.26
CA TYR A 167 5.74 -5.61 -3.49
C TYR A 167 4.23 -5.52 -3.53
N THR A 168 3.61 -6.62 -3.09
CA THR A 168 2.16 -6.80 -2.96
C THR A 168 1.86 -7.48 -1.62
N TYR A 169 0.58 -7.76 -1.33
CA TYR A 169 0.20 -8.62 -0.20
C TYR A 169 0.91 -9.97 -0.18
N LYS A 170 1.43 -10.48 -1.31
CA LYS A 170 2.16 -11.75 -1.34
C LYS A 170 3.53 -11.66 -0.67
N ASP A 171 4.09 -10.47 -0.60
CA ASP A 171 5.42 -10.24 -0.05
C ASP A 171 5.35 -9.66 1.36
N GLU A 172 4.36 -8.82 1.64
CA GLU A 172 4.26 -8.05 2.89
C GLU A 172 2.90 -8.23 3.60
N GLY A 173 2.08 -9.19 3.17
CA GLY A 173 0.77 -9.45 3.76
C GLY A 173 0.83 -10.13 5.12
N GLU A 174 -0.26 -9.99 5.87
CA GLU A 174 -0.36 -10.54 7.23
C GLU A 174 -0.19 -12.08 7.26
N TYR A 175 0.71 -12.56 8.13
CA TYR A 175 0.75 -13.97 8.48
C TYR A 175 -0.37 -14.31 9.46
N ILE A 176 -1.37 -15.05 8.98
CA ILE A 176 -2.46 -15.56 9.80
C ILE A 176 -2.24 -17.07 10.01
N PRO A 177 -1.99 -17.54 11.24
CA PRO A 177 -1.78 -18.95 11.52
C PRO A 177 -2.90 -19.82 10.97
N HIS A 178 -2.53 -20.91 10.30
CA HIS A 178 -3.44 -21.88 9.65
C HIS A 178 -4.26 -21.36 8.45
N ILE A 179 -4.13 -20.08 8.07
CA ILE A 179 -4.85 -19.47 6.94
C ILE A 179 -3.86 -19.01 5.87
N SER A 180 -2.83 -18.25 6.25
CA SER A 180 -1.81 -17.76 5.33
C SER A 180 -0.67 -18.78 5.17
N LYS A 181 -0.30 -19.10 3.93
CA LYS A 181 0.94 -19.85 3.62
C LYS A 181 1.89 -18.94 2.85
N GLY A 182 3.12 -18.79 3.32
CA GLY A 182 4.15 -18.01 2.64
C GLY A 182 3.98 -16.49 2.72
N LEU A 183 3.17 -15.98 3.66
CA LEU A 183 3.05 -14.55 3.99
C LEU A 183 3.73 -14.25 5.33
N GLY A 184 3.86 -12.97 5.68
CA GLY A 184 4.50 -12.50 6.91
C GLY A 184 5.77 -11.70 6.64
N ASP A 185 6.75 -11.87 7.52
CA ASP A 185 8.02 -11.15 7.42
C ASP A 185 8.73 -11.49 6.10
N ARG A 186 9.20 -10.45 5.40
CA ARG A 186 10.01 -10.60 4.19
C ARG A 186 11.33 -11.30 4.52
N ILE A 187 11.70 -12.28 3.69
CA ILE A 187 12.99 -12.99 3.79
C ILE A 187 14.14 -12.12 3.24
N ASN A 188 13.84 -11.24 2.28
CA ASN A 188 14.80 -10.32 1.66
C ASN A 188 14.16 -8.93 1.49
N LEU A 189 14.95 -7.88 1.71
CA LEU A 189 14.55 -6.49 1.56
C LEU A 189 14.78 -5.93 0.14
N GLY A 190 15.48 -6.66 -0.74
CA GLY A 190 15.67 -6.30 -2.15
C GLY A 190 14.47 -6.67 -3.03
N LEU A 191 14.40 -6.03 -4.20
CA LEU A 191 13.42 -6.39 -5.23
C LEU A 191 13.60 -7.84 -5.70
N ARG A 192 12.55 -8.40 -6.31
CA ARG A 192 12.65 -9.74 -6.91
C ARG A 192 13.66 -9.73 -8.06
N GLU A 193 14.35 -10.84 -8.27
CA GLU A 193 15.43 -10.95 -9.25
C GLU A 193 14.98 -10.58 -10.67
N ASN A 194 13.76 -10.95 -11.07
CA ASN A 194 13.17 -10.59 -12.35
C ASN A 194 12.97 -9.08 -12.50
N GLU A 195 12.56 -8.37 -11.44
CA GLU A 195 12.40 -6.92 -11.45
C GLU A 195 13.76 -6.21 -11.55
N ILE A 196 14.80 -6.74 -10.88
CA ILE A 196 16.18 -6.23 -11.00
C ILE A 196 16.70 -6.43 -12.44
N LYS A 197 16.46 -7.61 -13.04
CA LYS A 197 16.82 -7.89 -14.44
C LYS A 197 16.10 -6.93 -15.41
N LEU A 198 14.81 -6.67 -15.18
CA LEU A 198 14.02 -5.71 -15.96
C LEU A 198 14.61 -4.30 -15.89
N ILE A 199 14.88 -3.78 -14.68
CA ILE A 199 15.52 -2.46 -14.50
C ILE A 199 16.85 -2.39 -15.25
N ASN A 200 17.69 -3.43 -15.11
CA ASN A 200 18.99 -3.51 -15.75
C ASN A 200 18.91 -3.58 -17.28
N ALA A 201 17.91 -4.26 -17.83
CA ALA A 201 17.71 -4.40 -19.28
C ALA A 201 17.24 -3.07 -19.90
N VAL A 202 16.21 -2.46 -19.30
CA VAL A 202 15.60 -1.21 -19.77
C VAL A 202 16.55 -0.02 -19.64
N SER A 203 17.23 0.14 -18.49
CA SER A 203 18.14 1.27 -18.26
C SER A 203 19.37 1.29 -19.18
N LYS A 204 19.74 0.15 -19.77
CA LYS A 204 20.82 0.10 -20.78
C LYS A 204 20.42 0.75 -22.10
N VAL A 205 19.14 0.69 -22.45
CA VAL A 205 18.65 1.08 -23.77
C VAL A 205 17.89 2.40 -23.77
N ASN A 206 17.40 2.85 -22.61
CA ASN A 206 16.79 4.17 -22.44
C ASN A 206 17.33 4.87 -21.18
N GLN A 207 17.99 6.02 -21.39
CA GLN A 207 18.60 6.80 -20.31
C GLN A 207 17.62 7.72 -19.57
N LYS A 208 16.37 7.85 -20.06
CA LYS A 208 15.28 8.57 -19.38
C LYS A 208 14.35 7.57 -18.67
N CYS A 209 14.94 6.75 -17.81
CA CYS A 209 14.24 5.71 -17.07
C CYS A 209 13.96 6.15 -15.61
N VAL A 210 12.69 6.13 -15.22
CA VAL A 210 12.22 6.42 -13.86
C VAL A 210 11.80 5.11 -13.21
N VAL A 211 12.31 4.80 -12.02
CA VAL A 211 11.81 3.66 -11.21
C VAL A 211 10.85 4.17 -10.15
N VAL A 212 9.64 3.66 -10.14
CA VAL A 212 8.63 3.90 -9.11
C VAL A 212 8.49 2.64 -8.26
N LEU A 213 8.82 2.79 -6.98
CA LEU A 213 8.76 1.73 -5.98
C LEU A 213 7.41 1.75 -5.27
N ILE A 214 6.74 0.59 -5.24
CA ILE A 214 5.50 0.37 -4.49
C ILE A 214 5.78 -0.68 -3.41
N GLY A 215 5.53 -0.36 -2.15
CA GLY A 215 5.77 -1.26 -1.02
C GLY A 215 5.43 -0.62 0.31
N GLY A 216 5.33 -1.42 1.36
CA GLY A 216 4.93 -0.99 2.71
C GLY A 216 6.10 -0.64 3.62
N SER A 217 7.34 -0.94 3.21
CA SER A 217 8.53 -0.75 4.04
C SER A 217 9.79 -0.54 3.16
N ALA A 218 10.96 -0.54 3.78
CA ALA A 218 12.24 -0.30 3.11
C ALA A 218 12.51 -1.33 2.00
N ILE A 219 13.03 -0.85 0.87
CA ILE A 219 13.44 -1.65 -0.29
C ILE A 219 14.92 -1.36 -0.57
N LEU A 220 15.77 -2.40 -0.56
CA LEU A 220 17.17 -2.27 -0.93
C LEU A 220 17.31 -2.01 -2.43
N MET A 221 18.23 -1.12 -2.79
CA MET A 221 18.37 -0.62 -4.16
C MET A 221 19.81 -0.69 -4.70
N GLU A 222 20.75 -1.20 -3.91
CA GLU A 222 22.19 -1.22 -4.17
C GLU A 222 22.55 -1.83 -5.52
N GLU A 223 21.80 -2.85 -5.95
CA GLU A 223 22.04 -3.60 -7.18
C GLU A 223 21.75 -2.80 -8.46
N TRP A 224 20.92 -1.75 -8.39
CA TRP A 224 20.36 -1.10 -9.59
C TRP A 224 20.26 0.44 -9.51
N ARG A 225 20.25 1.07 -8.33
CA ARG A 225 20.01 2.51 -8.16
C ARG A 225 20.98 3.44 -8.91
N THR A 226 22.17 2.96 -9.24
CA THR A 226 23.18 3.73 -9.99
C THR A 226 22.90 3.77 -11.48
N ARG A 227 22.09 2.83 -12.00
CA ARG A 227 21.80 2.66 -13.43
C ARG A 227 20.63 3.51 -13.93
N VAL A 228 19.77 3.97 -13.02
CA VAL A 228 18.59 4.77 -13.36
C VAL A 228 18.74 6.20 -12.85
N PRO A 229 18.37 7.22 -13.62
CA PRO A 229 18.54 8.62 -13.21
C PRO A 229 17.50 9.08 -12.18
N ALA A 230 16.30 8.48 -12.11
CA ALA A 230 15.24 8.92 -11.22
C ALA A 230 14.58 7.74 -10.46
N ILE A 231 14.26 7.97 -9.18
CA ILE A 231 13.64 6.99 -8.29
C ILE A 231 12.59 7.70 -7.42
N LEU A 232 11.37 7.17 -7.40
CA LEU A 232 10.25 7.63 -6.59
C LEU A 232 9.74 6.49 -5.70
N MET A 233 9.54 6.73 -4.42
CA MET A 233 8.82 5.82 -3.52
C MET A 233 7.36 6.26 -3.41
N ALA A 234 6.44 5.41 -3.87
CA ALA A 234 5.01 5.69 -3.90
C ALA A 234 4.23 5.08 -2.73
N TRP A 235 4.83 4.14 -1.99
CA TRP A 235 4.18 3.34 -0.95
C TRP A 235 2.96 2.56 -1.47
N TYR A 236 2.17 1.95 -0.57
CA TYR A 236 0.82 1.48 -0.91
C TYR A 236 -0.15 2.65 -0.90
N SER A 237 -0.42 3.20 -2.07
CA SER A 237 -1.29 4.35 -2.23
C SER A 237 -2.60 3.96 -2.91
N VAL A 238 -3.72 4.43 -2.36
CA VAL A 238 -5.05 4.23 -2.93
C VAL A 238 -5.76 5.56 -3.08
N TRP A 239 -6.21 5.86 -4.29
CA TRP A 239 -7.17 6.95 -4.50
C TRP A 239 -7.96 6.75 -5.80
N LYS A 240 -9.00 7.55 -5.96
CA LYS A 240 -9.83 7.65 -7.17
C LYS A 240 -9.53 8.99 -7.86
N GLU A 241 -9.53 8.97 -9.18
CA GLU A 241 -9.62 10.16 -10.02
C GLU A 241 -10.99 10.09 -10.70
N GLU A 242 -11.79 11.15 -10.57
CA GLU A 242 -12.86 11.39 -11.54
C GLU A 242 -12.25 12.19 -12.68
N THR A 243 -12.55 11.76 -13.90
CA THR A 243 -12.40 12.54 -15.11
C THR A 243 -12.95 13.95 -14.88
N LEU A 244 -12.08 14.95 -15.06
CA LEU A 244 -12.45 16.36 -15.25
C LEU A 244 -13.27 16.52 -16.54
#